data_AF-A0A1V5H7D2-F1
#
_entry.id   AF-A0A1V5H7D2-F1
#
_cell.length_a   1.000
_cell.length_b   1.000
_cell.length_c   1.000
_cell.angle_alpha   90.00
_cell.angle_beta   90.00
_cell.angle_gamma   90.00
#
_symmetry.space_group_name_H-M   'P 1'
#
loop_
_entity.id
_entity.type
_entity.pdbx_description
1 polymer ?
#
loop_
_entity_poly.entity_id
_entity_poly.type
_entity_poly.pdbx_seq_one_letter_code
_entity_poly.pdbx_strand_id
1 'polypeptide(L)'
;MKYEDLKILDELREKGSITEEEYQREKTKILDDTTSSSSSFGGSKPLFGLGENTYLMLMHISQLLGLLIPLGGFVAPVLMWITNKDTNANVDLHGKNILNFTISYLIYTAVLAITIIGIPLLFVLGIIYVIFLIMAAVKANNGEYWRYPFIIQFFK
;
A
#
# COMPACT_ATOMS: atom_id res chain seq x y z
N MET A 1 27.38 17.92 -8.64
CA MET A 1 27.57 18.06 -7.18
C MET A 1 28.12 16.78 -6.58
N LYS A 2 27.44 15.62 -6.64
CA LYS A 2 27.94 14.30 -6.15
C LYS A 2 29.42 13.97 -6.37
N TYR A 3 29.90 14.09 -7.61
CA TYR A 3 31.29 13.76 -7.94
C TYR A 3 32.29 14.78 -7.41
N GLU A 4 31.87 16.04 -7.24
CA GLU A 4 32.70 17.09 -6.65
C GLU A 4 32.86 16.85 -5.15
N ASP A 5 31.79 16.52 -4.43
CA ASP A 5 31.83 16.27 -2.99
C ASP A 5 32.68 15.03 -2.64
N LEU A 6 32.56 13.96 -3.43
CA LEU A 6 33.40 12.76 -3.30
C LEU A 6 34.87 13.05 -3.61
N LYS A 7 35.14 13.90 -4.61
CA LYS A 7 36.49 14.30 -4.99
C LYS A 7 37.15 15.16 -3.92
N ILE A 8 36.40 16.07 -3.29
CA ILE A 8 36.87 16.86 -2.15
C ILE A 8 37.20 15.95 -0.98
N LEU A 9 36.36 14.94 -0.68
CA LEU A 9 36.61 14.01 0.41
C LEU A 9 37.85 13.13 0.16
N ASP A 10 38.04 12.67 -1.08
CA ASP A 10 39.26 11.96 -1.50
C ASP A 10 40.51 12.84 -1.38
N GLU A 11 40.41 14.12 -1.77
CA GLU A 11 41.51 15.09 -1.68
C GLU A 11 41.87 15.42 -0.22
N LEU A 12 40.88 15.54 0.66
CA LEU A 12 41.09 15.77 2.09
C LEU A 12 41.77 14.56 2.77
N ARG A 13 41.40 13.35 2.35
CA ARG A 13 42.07 12.11 2.81
C ARG A 13 43.51 12.05 2.32
N GLU A 14 43.75 12.35 1.04
CA GLU A 14 45.09 12.33 0.44
C GLU A 14 46.03 13.35 1.09
N LYS A 15 45.51 14.52 1.46
CA LYS A 15 46.22 15.55 2.23
C LYS A 15 46.41 15.19 3.71
N GLY A 16 45.90 14.04 4.17
CA GLY A 16 45.95 13.60 5.57
C GLY A 16 45.19 14.50 6.54
N SER A 17 44.29 15.34 6.03
CA SER A 17 43.51 16.30 6.83
C SER A 17 42.34 15.65 7.55
N ILE A 18 41.95 14.44 7.12
CA ILE A 18 40.93 13.60 7.75
C ILE A 18 41.45 12.18 7.90
N THR A 19 40.93 11.47 8.90
CA THR A 19 41.25 10.06 9.13
C THR A 19 40.47 9.14 8.19
N GLU A 20 40.94 7.90 7.99
CA GLU A 20 40.22 6.90 7.17
C GLU A 20 38.82 6.60 7.74
N GLU A 21 38.67 6.64 9.06
CA GLU A 21 37.39 6.45 9.73
C GLU A 21 36.40 7.59 9.42
N GLU A 22 36.85 8.84 9.46
CA GLU A 22 36.04 10.01 9.09
C GLU A 22 35.69 10.02 7.61
N TYR A 23 36.63 9.63 6.75
CA TYR A 23 36.40 9.48 5.31
C TYR A 23 35.26 8.49 5.03
N GLN A 24 35.30 7.29 5.63
CA GLN A 24 34.25 6.28 5.40
C GLN A 24 32.88 6.71 5.98
N ARG A 25 32.89 7.43 7.10
CA ARG A 25 31.66 7.97 7.71
C ARG A 25 31.00 9.04 6.83
N GLU A 26 31.77 9.98 6.29
CA GLU A 26 31.19 11.04 5.46
C GLU A 26 30.83 10.53 4.05
N LYS A 27 31.60 9.57 3.53
CA LYS A 27 31.29 8.87 2.28
C LYS A 27 29.97 8.11 2.35
N THR A 28 29.73 7.36 3.43
CA THR A 28 28.46 6.64 3.63
C THR A 28 27.29 7.60 3.75
N LYS A 29 27.46 8.72 4.46
CA LYS A 29 26.45 9.78 4.56
C LYS A 29 26.11 10.43 3.22
N ILE A 30 27.09 10.77 2.38
CA ILE A 30 26.85 11.33 1.03
C ILE A 30 26.12 10.32 0.13
N LEU A 31 26.45 9.02 0.24
CA LEU A 31 25.78 7.95 -0.51
C LEU A 31 24.34 7.71 -0.04
N ASP A 32 24.10 7.78 1.27
CA ASP A 32 22.78 7.59 1.90
C ASP A 32 21.84 8.79 1.67
N ASP A 33 22.36 10.01 1.78
CA ASP A 33 21.62 11.24 1.49
C ASP A 33 21.19 11.29 0.00
N THR A 34 22.00 10.72 -0.90
CA THR A 34 21.63 10.55 -2.33
C THR A 34 20.54 9.47 -2.53
N THR A 35 20.56 8.41 -1.73
CA THR A 35 19.48 7.40 -1.74
C THR A 35 18.17 8.01 -1.25
N SER A 36 18.25 8.99 -0.36
CA SER A 36 17.12 9.75 0.17
C SER A 36 16.66 10.92 -0.71
N SER A 37 17.52 11.45 -1.58
CA SER A 37 17.21 12.61 -2.45
C SER A 37 17.00 12.26 -3.93
N SER A 38 17.24 11.01 -4.34
CA SER A 38 16.78 10.49 -5.65
C SER A 38 15.30 10.05 -5.65
N SER A 39 14.65 10.03 -4.49
CA SER A 39 13.20 9.90 -4.32
C SER A 39 12.53 11.26 -4.14
N SER A 40 12.85 12.25 -4.99
CA SER A 40 12.00 13.43 -5.14
C SER A 40 10.77 13.08 -5.98
N PHE A 41 9.87 12.29 -5.37
CA PHE A 41 8.48 12.17 -5.76
C PHE A 41 7.67 12.30 -4.47
N GLY A 42 7.08 13.48 -4.26
CA GLY A 42 6.03 13.79 -3.29
C GLY A 42 6.20 13.19 -1.90
N GLY A 43 6.59 14.00 -0.91
CA GLY A 43 6.63 13.60 0.50
C GLY A 43 5.26 13.18 1.04
N SER A 44 4.84 11.95 0.74
CA SER A 44 3.77 11.25 1.42
C SER A 44 4.29 10.85 2.79
N LYS A 45 3.60 11.28 3.85
CA LYS A 45 3.90 10.87 5.23
C LYS A 45 4.06 9.34 5.30
N PRO A 46 4.99 8.80 6.08
CA PRO A 46 5.24 7.36 6.11
C PRO A 46 3.97 6.62 6.54
N LEU A 47 3.42 5.80 5.63
CA LEU A 47 2.25 4.93 5.88
C LEU A 47 2.72 3.71 6.68
N PHE A 48 3.07 3.93 7.95
CA PHE A 48 3.85 3.00 8.79
C PHE A 48 5.24 2.67 8.22
N GLY A 49 5.86 3.61 7.52
CA GLY A 49 7.17 3.43 6.89
C GLY A 49 7.13 2.65 5.57
N LEU A 50 5.94 2.32 5.06
CA LEU A 50 5.76 1.66 3.78
C LEU A 50 5.59 2.69 2.65
N GLY A 51 6.02 2.32 1.44
CA GLY A 51 5.71 3.07 0.22
C GLY A 51 4.21 3.06 -0.08
N GLU A 52 3.70 4.11 -0.73
CA GLU A 52 2.27 4.29 -1.01
C GLU A 52 1.64 3.10 -1.73
N ASN A 53 2.19 2.70 -2.88
CA ASN A 53 1.66 1.60 -3.67
C ASN A 53 1.66 0.28 -2.89
N THR A 54 2.71 0.01 -2.13
CA THR A 54 2.81 -1.17 -1.26
C THR A 54 1.74 -1.14 -0.18
N TYR A 55 1.52 0.02 0.44
CA TYR A 55 0.48 0.19 1.45
C TYR A 55 -0.91 -0.04 0.88
N LEU A 56 -1.22 0.54 -0.30
CA LEU A 56 -2.50 0.36 -0.98
C LEU A 56 -2.72 -1.09 -1.42
N MET A 57 -1.68 -1.75 -1.94
CA MET A 57 -1.71 -3.18 -2.25
C MET A 57 -2.04 -4.01 -0.99
N LEU A 58 -1.34 -3.77 0.10
CA LEU A 58 -1.57 -4.48 1.37
C LEU A 58 -2.97 -4.22 1.92
N MET A 59 -3.53 -3.03 1.72
CA MET A 59 -4.90 -2.72 2.11
C MET A 59 -5.90 -3.64 1.39
N HIS A 60 -5.76 -3.85 0.08
CA HIS A 60 -6.59 -4.80 -0.65
C HIS A 60 -6.35 -6.25 -0.25
N ILE A 61 -5.09 -6.66 -0.05
CA ILE A 61 -4.74 -8.02 0.37
C ILE A 61 -5.23 -8.32 1.79
N SER A 62 -5.27 -7.32 2.68
CA SER A 62 -5.73 -7.48 4.06
C SER A 62 -7.18 -7.97 4.14
N GLN A 63 -7.99 -7.72 3.09
CA GLN A 63 -9.35 -8.26 2.98
C GLN A 63 -9.39 -9.80 2.92
N LEU A 64 -8.31 -10.46 2.49
CA LEU A 64 -8.19 -11.92 2.49
C LEU A 64 -8.02 -12.52 3.89
N LEU A 65 -7.70 -11.71 4.90
CA LEU A 65 -7.69 -12.17 6.30
C LEU A 65 -9.07 -12.68 6.74
N GLY A 66 -10.14 -12.25 6.07
CA GLY A 66 -11.49 -12.75 6.30
C GLY A 66 -11.65 -14.27 6.05
N LEU A 67 -10.72 -14.90 5.31
CA LEU A 67 -10.71 -16.35 5.10
C LEU A 67 -10.20 -17.12 6.34
N LEU A 68 -9.36 -16.48 7.17
CA LEU A 68 -8.74 -17.10 8.34
C LEU A 68 -9.43 -16.69 9.64
N ILE A 69 -9.74 -15.40 9.76
CA ILE A 69 -10.29 -14.79 10.97
C ILE A 69 -11.64 -14.17 10.60
N PRO A 70 -12.75 -14.62 11.20
CA PRO A 70 -14.05 -13.98 11.01
C PRO A 70 -13.94 -12.47 11.25
N LEU A 71 -14.52 -11.67 10.36
CA LEU A 71 -14.44 -10.20 10.35
C LEU A 71 -13.05 -9.59 10.09
N GLY A 72 -11.97 -10.38 10.07
CA GLY A 72 -10.60 -9.89 9.82
C GLY A 72 -10.48 -9.16 8.48
N GLY A 73 -11.18 -9.65 7.45
CA GLY A 73 -11.21 -9.05 6.11
C GLY A 73 -12.00 -7.73 6.01
N PHE A 74 -12.71 -7.33 7.06
CA PHE A 74 -13.35 -6.02 7.17
C PHE A 74 -12.55 -5.09 8.09
N VAL A 75 -12.16 -5.60 9.27
CA VAL A 75 -11.48 -4.79 10.29
C VAL A 75 -10.10 -4.32 9.84
N ALA A 76 -9.29 -5.20 9.26
CA ALA A 76 -7.92 -4.87 8.84
C ALA A 76 -7.85 -3.73 7.81
N PRO A 77 -8.55 -3.80 6.65
CA PRO A 77 -8.50 -2.71 5.67
C PRO A 77 -9.15 -1.42 6.19
N VAL A 78 -10.18 -1.50 7.03
CA VAL A 78 -10.83 -0.32 7.61
C VAL A 78 -9.89 0.38 8.59
N LEU A 79 -9.14 -0.36 9.39
CA LEU A 79 -8.16 0.23 10.30
C LEU A 79 -7.03 0.91 9.51
N MET A 80 -6.54 0.26 8.46
CA MET A 80 -5.58 0.88 7.52
C MET A 80 -6.15 2.16 6.89
N TRP A 81 -7.39 2.14 6.43
CA TRP A 81 -8.03 3.31 5.84
C TRP A 81 -8.20 4.46 6.85
N ILE A 82 -8.84 4.23 8.01
CA ILE A 82 -9.14 5.29 8.98
C ILE A 82 -7.87 5.96 9.50
N THR A 83 -6.79 5.20 9.70
CA THR A 83 -5.53 5.73 10.22
C THR A 83 -4.81 6.66 9.23
N ASN A 84 -5.04 6.52 7.92
CA ASN A 84 -4.28 7.23 6.89
C ASN A 84 -5.14 7.98 5.85
N LYS A 85 -6.47 7.95 5.95
CA LYS A 85 -7.37 8.65 5.01
C LYS A 85 -7.18 10.17 4.99
N ASP A 86 -6.86 10.76 6.15
CA ASP A 86 -6.70 12.21 6.29
C ASP A 86 -5.27 12.66 5.92
N THR A 87 -4.35 11.70 5.70
CA THR A 87 -2.95 11.97 5.33
C THR A 87 -2.65 11.68 3.87
N ASN A 88 -3.38 10.77 3.22
CA ASN A 88 -3.15 10.35 1.85
C ASN A 88 -4.47 10.19 1.07
N ALA A 89 -4.62 10.96 -0.01
CA ALA A 89 -5.84 10.97 -0.82
C ALA A 89 -6.07 9.63 -1.56
N ASN A 90 -5.01 8.94 -1.97
CA ASN A 90 -5.13 7.61 -2.58
C ASN A 90 -5.57 6.57 -1.54
N VAL A 91 -5.10 6.67 -0.29
CA VAL A 91 -5.63 5.85 0.81
C VAL A 91 -7.12 6.09 0.99
N ASP A 92 -7.58 7.35 0.98
CA ASP A 92 -9.01 7.63 1.09
C ASP A 92 -9.81 7.03 -0.08
N LEU A 93 -9.32 7.23 -1.31
CA LEU A 93 -9.93 6.73 -2.53
C LEU A 93 -10.06 5.20 -2.55
N HIS A 94 -8.97 4.49 -2.22
CA HIS A 94 -8.96 3.03 -2.18
C HIS A 94 -9.80 2.50 -1.01
N GLY A 95 -9.74 3.12 0.16
CA GLY A 95 -10.52 2.71 1.32
C GLY A 95 -12.04 2.83 1.11
N LYS A 96 -12.51 3.91 0.48
CA LYS A 96 -13.93 4.05 0.08
C LYS A 96 -14.35 2.98 -0.92
N ASN A 97 -13.50 2.66 -1.89
CA ASN A 97 -13.74 1.60 -2.87
C ASN A 97 -13.83 0.22 -2.19
N ILE A 98 -12.93 -0.07 -1.25
CA ILE A 98 -12.93 -1.29 -0.44
C ILE A 98 -14.19 -1.40 0.39
N LEU A 99 -14.61 -0.33 1.07
CA LEU A 99 -15.83 -0.34 1.88
C LEU A 99 -17.08 -0.56 1.03
N ASN A 100 -17.21 0.17 -0.08
CA ASN A 100 -18.33 0.00 -1.00
C ASN A 100 -18.40 -1.45 -1.49
N PHE A 101 -17.28 -2.04 -1.88
CA PHE A 101 -17.22 -3.43 -2.31
C PHE A 101 -17.56 -4.40 -1.18
N THR A 102 -17.02 -4.19 0.03
CA THR A 102 -17.25 -5.09 1.17
C THR A 102 -18.72 -5.07 1.59
N ILE A 103 -19.35 -3.90 1.67
CA ILE A 103 -20.78 -3.79 1.97
C ILE A 103 -21.63 -4.42 0.86
N SER A 104 -21.29 -4.17 -0.42
CA SER A 104 -21.99 -4.78 -1.56
C SER A 104 -21.90 -6.31 -1.50
N TYR A 105 -20.71 -6.84 -1.25
CA TYR A 105 -20.46 -8.27 -1.12
C TYR A 105 -21.25 -8.87 0.04
N LEU A 106 -21.29 -8.22 1.21
CA LEU A 106 -22.09 -8.67 2.35
C LEU A 106 -23.60 -8.71 2.04
N ILE A 107 -24.11 -7.74 1.27
CA ILE A 107 -25.51 -7.76 0.83
C ILE A 107 -25.74 -8.94 -0.11
N TYR A 108 -24.86 -9.17 -1.09
CA TYR A 108 -24.99 -10.28 -2.03
C TYR A 108 -24.94 -11.64 -1.33
N THR A 109 -24.02 -11.82 -0.38
CA THR A 109 -23.93 -13.07 0.39
C THR A 109 -25.15 -13.27 1.29
N ALA A 110 -25.65 -12.22 1.95
CA ALA A 110 -26.86 -12.31 2.78
C ALA A 110 -28.10 -12.70 1.97
N VAL A 111 -28.30 -12.10 0.79
CA VAL A 111 -29.41 -12.43 -0.11
C VAL A 111 -29.30 -13.88 -0.58
N LEU A 112 -28.12 -14.31 -1.03
CA LEU A 112 -27.92 -15.69 -1.49
C LEU A 112 -28.10 -16.71 -0.36
N ALA A 113 -27.62 -16.41 0.85
CA ALA A 113 -27.71 -17.33 2.00
C ALA A 113 -29.16 -17.67 2.39
N ILE A 114 -30.12 -16.77 2.14
CA ILE A 114 -31.54 -17.00 2.46
C ILE A 114 -32.24 -17.84 1.38
N THR A 115 -31.64 -17.98 0.19
CA THR A 115 -32.21 -18.74 -0.93
C THR A 115 -31.70 -20.18 -0.98
N ILE A 116 -32.60 -21.15 -1.21
CA ILE A 116 -32.25 -22.60 -1.27
C ILE A 116 -31.23 -22.90 -2.39
N ILE A 117 -31.24 -22.13 -3.49
CA ILE A 117 -30.31 -22.25 -4.62
C ILE A 117 -28.97 -21.52 -4.37
N GLY A 118 -28.86 -20.77 -3.27
CA GLY A 118 -27.74 -19.87 -3.01
C GLY A 118 -26.41 -20.56 -2.68
N ILE A 119 -26.44 -21.78 -2.13
CA ILE A 119 -25.22 -22.47 -1.68
C ILE A 119 -24.17 -22.65 -2.80
N PRO A 120 -24.47 -23.22 -3.98
CA PRO A 120 -23.49 -23.31 -5.07
C PRO A 120 -23.07 -21.93 -5.60
N LEU A 121 -23.97 -20.94 -5.60
CA LEU A 121 -23.65 -19.58 -6.04
C LEU A 121 -22.71 -18.86 -5.06
N LEU A 122 -22.78 -19.16 -3.76
CA LEU A 122 -21.86 -18.60 -2.75
C LEU A 122 -20.41 -19.03 -3.00
N PHE A 123 -20.17 -20.26 -3.46
CA PHE A 123 -18.83 -20.71 -3.85
C PHE A 123 -18.29 -19.91 -5.04
N VAL A 124 -19.11 -19.73 -6.09
CA VAL A 124 -18.73 -18.92 -7.25
C VAL A 124 -18.45 -17.47 -6.85
N LEU A 125 -19.31 -16.90 -6.01
CA LEU A 125 -19.17 -15.53 -5.51
C LEU A 125 -17.89 -15.36 -4.67
N GLY A 126 -17.54 -16.35 -3.85
CA GLY A 126 -16.28 -16.36 -3.09
C GLY A 126 -15.03 -16.42 -3.96
N ILE A 127 -15.06 -17.19 -5.06
CA ILE A 127 -13.95 -17.21 -6.03
C ILE A 127 -13.80 -15.85 -6.71
N ILE A 128 -14.90 -15.26 -7.17
CA ILE A 128 -14.91 -13.92 -7.79
C ILE A 128 -14.36 -12.88 -6.82
N TYR A 129 -14.73 -12.95 -5.55
CA TYR A 129 -14.22 -12.06 -4.50
C TYR A 129 -12.70 -12.11 -4.42
N VAL A 130 -12.11 -13.30 -4.30
CA VAL A 130 -10.65 -13.45 -4.22
C VAL A 130 -9.95 -12.92 -5.47
N ILE A 131 -10.48 -13.22 -6.67
CA ILE A 131 -9.93 -12.72 -7.94
C ILE A 131 -9.92 -11.18 -7.95
N PHE A 132 -11.02 -10.55 -7.54
CA PHE A 132 -11.12 -9.10 -7.52
C PHE A 132 -10.16 -8.46 -6.51
N LEU A 133 -9.97 -9.06 -5.33
CA LEU A 133 -8.98 -8.57 -4.37
C LEU A 133 -7.56 -8.62 -4.93
N ILE A 134 -7.19 -9.72 -5.58
CA ILE A 134 -5.86 -9.88 -6.19
C ILE A 134 -5.68 -8.87 -7.33
N MET A 135 -6.67 -8.69 -8.21
CA MET A 135 -6.58 -7.69 -9.29
C MET A 135 -6.45 -6.27 -8.74
N ALA A 136 -7.25 -5.90 -7.74
CA ALA A 136 -7.17 -4.60 -7.09
C ALA A 136 -5.80 -4.37 -6.45
N ALA A 137 -5.26 -5.39 -5.76
CA ALA A 137 -3.95 -5.33 -5.14
C ALA A 137 -2.82 -5.17 -6.16
N VAL A 138 -2.82 -5.94 -7.24
CA VAL A 138 -1.82 -5.83 -8.32
C VAL A 138 -1.88 -4.46 -8.98
N LYS A 139 -3.09 -3.96 -9.26
CA LYS A 139 -3.28 -2.61 -9.82
C LYS A 139 -2.80 -1.52 -8.87
N ALA A 140 -3.14 -1.61 -7.59
CA ALA A 140 -2.66 -0.68 -6.57
C ALA A 140 -1.14 -0.67 -6.43
N ASN A 141 -0.50 -1.85 -6.51
CA ASN A 141 0.96 -1.96 -6.48
C ASN A 141 1.63 -1.26 -7.68
N ASN A 142 0.95 -1.23 -8.83
CA ASN A 142 1.40 -0.50 -10.02
C ASN A 142 1.07 1.00 -9.97
N GLY A 143 0.46 1.49 -8.89
CA GLY A 143 -0.01 2.88 -8.78
C GLY A 143 -1.28 3.17 -9.58
N GLU A 144 -2.01 2.13 -10.00
CA GLU A 144 -3.27 2.26 -10.73
C GLU A 144 -4.47 2.10 -9.79
N TYR A 145 -5.44 3.00 -9.92
CA TYR A 145 -6.74 2.84 -9.26
C TYR A 145 -7.62 1.89 -10.06
N TRP A 146 -8.06 0.81 -9.42
CA TRP A 146 -9.03 -0.11 -9.99
C TRP A 146 -10.31 -0.16 -9.15
N ARG A 147 -11.39 0.33 -9.73
CA ARG A 147 -12.71 0.26 -9.11
C ARG A 147 -13.22 -1.17 -9.17
N TYR A 148 -13.67 -1.70 -8.03
CA TYR A 148 -14.26 -3.04 -8.00
C TYR A 148 -15.44 -3.13 -8.97
N PRO A 149 -15.67 -4.26 -9.65
CA PRO A 149 -16.90 -4.50 -10.37
C PRO A 149 -18.06 -4.72 -9.41
N PHE A 150 -19.28 -4.42 -9.87
CA PHE A 150 -20.53 -4.68 -9.12
C PHE A 150 -20.63 -4.02 -7.74
N ILE A 151 -19.98 -2.87 -7.54
CA ILE A 151 -20.09 -2.07 -6.30
C ILE A 151 -21.35 -1.22 -6.33
N ILE A 152 -22.07 -1.22 -5.22
CA ILE A 152 -23.04 -0.20 -4.85
C ILE A 152 -22.27 0.93 -4.15
N GLN A 153 -22.39 2.16 -4.66
CA GLN A 153 -21.68 3.32 -4.12
C GLN A 153 -22.42 3.88 -2.90
N PHE A 154 -21.94 3.56 -1.70
CA PHE A 154 -22.37 4.18 -0.45
C PHE A 154 -21.56 5.44 -0.14
N PHE A 155 -20.25 5.38 -0.39
CA PHE A 155 -19.30 6.47 -0.18
C PHE A 155 -18.75 6.96 -1.53
N LYS A 156 -18.67 8.29 -1.68
CA LYS A 156 -18.15 8.97 -2.88
C LYS A 156 -16.73 9.50 -2.67
#